data_AF-A0A385N1S3-F1
#
_entry.id   AF-A0A385N1S3-F1
#
_cell.length_a   1.000
_cell.length_b   1.000
_cell.length_c   1.000
_cell.angle_alpha   90.00
_cell.angle_beta   90.00
_cell.angle_gamma   90.00
#
_symmetry.space_group_name_H-M   'P 1'
#
loop_
_entity.id
_entity.type
_entity.pdbx_description
1 polymer ?
#
loop_
_entity_poly.entity_id
_entity_poly.type
_entity_poly.pdbx_seq_one_letter_code
_entity_poly.pdbx_strand_id
1 'polypeptide(L)' 'MKVNCPVCSTSVEWSAENKHRPFCSKKCQLIDLGEWAGEERAIPGPKQHSDTPPGMPDIEDIEAMLSQQQDDFFKH' A
#
# COMPACT_ATOMS: atom_id res chain seq x y z
N MET A 1 15.16 3.92 23.24
CA MET A 1 13.68 3.98 23.16
C MET A 1 13.16 2.55 23.09
N LYS A 2 12.02 2.23 23.72
CA LYS A 2 11.40 0.90 23.62
C LYS A 2 10.06 1.00 22.88
N VAL A 3 9.75 -0.01 22.08
CA VAL A 3 8.48 -0.15 21.36
C VAL A 3 7.91 -1.54 21.61
N ASN A 4 6.61 -1.74 21.44
CA ASN A 4 6.00 -3.06 21.56
C ASN A 4 5.94 -3.73 20.18
N CYS A 5 6.28 -5.01 20.13
CA CYS A 5 6.07 -5.84 18.95
C CYS A 5 4.55 -5.87 18.63
N PRO A 6 4.11 -5.51 17.42
CA PRO A 6 2.68 -5.43 17.10
C PRO A 6 1.98 -6.79 17.05
N VAL A 7 2.74 -7.89 16.94
CA VAL A 7 2.20 -9.26 16.84
C VAL A 7 2.02 -9.91 18.21
N CYS A 8 2.96 -9.71 19.14
CA CYS A 8 2.98 -10.43 20.42
C CYS A 8 3.15 -9.52 21.65
N SER A 9 3.16 -8.20 21.45
CA SER A 9 3.26 -7.17 22.49
C SER A 9 4.53 -7.17 23.34
N THR A 10 5.54 -7.99 22.99
CA THR A 10 6.84 -7.99 23.66
C THR A 10 7.51 -6.62 23.50
N SER A 11 7.97 -6.03 24.61
CA SER A 11 8.73 -4.77 24.60
C SER A 11 10.13 -5.02 24.07
N VAL A 12 10.48 -4.32 22.99
CA VAL A 12 11.78 -4.43 22.30
C VAL A 12 12.49 -3.09 22.28
N GLU A 13 13.81 -3.13 22.38
CA GLU A 13 14.62 -1.92 22.25
C GLU A 13 14.74 -1.51 20.78
N TRP A 14 14.57 -0.21 20.51
CA TRP A 14 14.80 0.39 19.21
C TRP A 14 16.31 0.60 19.00
N SER A 15 17.01 -0.49 18.66
CA SER A 15 18.47 -0.55 18.44
C SER A 15 18.79 -1.18 17.08
N ALA A 16 19.95 -0.84 16.50
CA ALA A 16 20.44 -1.45 15.25
C ALA A 16 20.72 -2.95 15.37
N GLU A 17 20.92 -3.44 16.58
CA GLU A 17 21.13 -4.85 16.89
C GLU A 17 19.85 -5.67 16.65
N ASN A 18 18.67 -5.08 16.86
CA ASN A 18 17.41 -5.71 16.48
C ASN A 18 17.16 -5.49 14.98
N LYS A 19 17.59 -6.45 14.16
CA LYS A 19 17.41 -6.43 12.70
C LYS A 19 15.95 -6.53 12.24
N HIS A 20 15.03 -6.89 13.14
CA HIS A 20 13.61 -7.13 12.82
C HIS A 20 12.68 -6.08 13.43
N ARG A 21 13.21 -5.00 14.00
CA ARG A 21 12.40 -3.89 14.55
C ARG A 21 11.35 -3.40 13.52
N PRO A 22 10.09 -3.14 13.95
CA PRO A 22 9.60 -3.09 15.33
C PRO A 22 9.28 -4.46 15.96
N PHE A 23 9.48 -5.57 15.26
CA PHE A 23 9.17 -6.91 15.75
C PHE A 23 10.25 -7.44 16.70
N CYS A 24 9.88 -8.39 17.57
CA CYS A 24 10.81 -9.07 18.47
C CYS A 24 11.64 -10.17 17.79
N SER A 25 11.23 -10.62 16.60
CA SER A 25 11.90 -11.70 15.87
C SER A 25 11.44 -11.75 14.41
N LYS A 26 12.21 -12.46 13.57
CA LYS A 26 11.82 -12.79 12.19
C LYS A 26 10.46 -13.50 12.11
N LYS A 27 10.12 -14.33 13.10
CA LYS A 27 8.83 -15.03 13.16
C LYS A 27 7.67 -14.04 13.22
N CYS A 28 7.73 -13.06 14.12
CA CYS A 28 6.67 -12.04 14.24
C CYS A 28 6.58 -11.18 12.97
N GLN A 29 7.71 -10.81 12.35
CA GLN A 29 7.70 -10.10 11.07
C GLN A 29 6.98 -10.88 9.96
N LEU A 30 7.19 -12.20 9.88
CA LEU A 30 6.54 -13.04 8.86
C LEU A 30 5.06 -13.30 9.15
N ILE A 31 4.66 -13.38 10.42
CA ILE A 31 3.25 -13.48 10.81
C ILE A 31 2.49 -12.23 10.35
N ASP A 32 3.01 -11.04 10.66
CA ASP A 32 2.39 -9.77 10.25
C ASP A 32 2.23 -9.70 8.73
N LEU A 33 3.29 -10.04 7.98
CA LEU A 33 3.23 -10.12 6.52
C LEU A 33 2.16 -11.12 6.03
N GLY A 34 2.05 -12.27 6.70
CA GLY A 34 1.05 -13.29 6.39
C GLY A 34 -0.38 -12.81 6.62
N GLU A 35 -0.65 -12.11 7.73
CA GLU A 35 -1.98 -11.56 8.05
C GLU A 35 -2.42 -10.52 7.00
N TRP A 36 -1.50 -9.68 6.51
CA TRP A 36 -1.80 -8.75 5.41
C TRP A 36 -2.02 -9.47 4.08
N ALA A 37 -1.18 -10.45 3.74
CA ALA A 37 -1.33 -11.22 2.52
C ALA A 37 -2.62 -12.08 2.52
N GLY A 38 -3.08 -12.51 3.69
CA GLY A 38 -4.32 -13.27 3.90
C GLY A 38 -5.57 -12.41 4.10
N GLU A 39 -5.48 -11.09 3.92
CA GLU A 39 -6.59 -10.13 4.11
C GLU A 39 -7.21 -10.13 5.52
N GLU A 40 -6.51 -10.67 6.53
CA GLU A 40 -6.93 -10.62 7.94
C GLU A 40 -6.78 -9.20 8.52
N ARG A 41 -5.91 -8.40 7.90
CA ARG A 41 -5.73 -6.97 8.17
C ARG A 41 -6.26 -6.16 7.00
N ALA A 42 -7.14 -5.20 7.31
CA ALA A 42 -7.68 -4.26 6.34
C ALA A 42 -7.69 -2.85 6.93
N ILE A 43 -7.43 -1.86 6.08
CA ILE A 43 -7.63 -0.45 6.42
C ILE A 43 -9.02 -0.07 5.91
N PRO A 44 -9.96 0.32 6.79
CA PRO A 44 -11.29 0.70 6.37
C PRO A 44 -11.22 1.94 5.47
N GLY A 45 -11.83 1.84 4.28
CA GLY A 45 -12.01 2.98 3.40
C GLY A 45 -13.12 3.92 3.89
N PRO A 46 -13.16 5.17 3.41
CA PRO A 46 -14.33 6.04 3.60
C PRO A 46 -15.58 5.35 3.02
N LYS A 47 -16.74 5.57 3.64
CA LYS A 47 -18.02 5.10 3.09
C LYS A 47 -18.20 5.76 1.73
N GLN A 48 -18.30 4.96 0.66
CA GLN A 48 -18.33 5.46 -0.70
C GLN A 48 -19.56 6.34 -0.94
N HIS A 49 -19.30 7.60 -1.30
CA HIS A 49 -20.06 8.24 -2.36
C HIS A 49 -19.21 8.03 -3.61
N SER A 50 -19.59 7.09 -4.48
CA SER A 50 -18.97 6.76 -5.78
C SER A 50 -17.44 6.88 -5.85
N ASP A 51 -16.72 5.76 -5.92
CA ASP A 51 -15.25 5.69 -6.08
C ASP A 51 -14.66 6.46 -7.28
N THR A 52 -15.48 7.10 -8.11
CA THR A 52 -15.04 8.00 -9.16
C THR A 52 -14.76 9.39 -8.58
N PRO A 53 -13.50 9.86 -8.55
CA PRO A 53 -13.21 11.27 -8.31
C PRO A 53 -14.00 12.10 -9.34
N PRO A 54 -14.70 13.17 -8.92
CA PRO A 54 -15.41 14.03 -9.86
C PRO A 54 -14.43 14.59 -10.88
N GLY A 55 -14.69 14.32 -12.16
CA GLY A 55 -13.86 14.77 -13.29
C GLY A 55 -12.79 13.77 -13.76
N MET A 56 -12.80 12.51 -13.31
CA MET A 56 -12.03 11.47 -14.02
C MET A 56 -12.72 11.22 -15.39
N PRO A 57 -12.04 11.43 -16.52
CA PRO A 57 -12.60 11.12 -17.84
C PRO A 57 -12.90 9.62 -17.92
N ASP A 58 -14.01 9.27 -18.57
CA ASP A 58 -14.34 7.87 -18.76
C ASP A 58 -13.39 7.20 -19.77
N ILE A 59 -13.48 5.88 -19.91
CA ILE A 59 -12.59 5.11 -20.79
C ILE A 59 -12.73 5.59 -22.24
N GLU A 60 -13.92 6.02 -22.65
CA GLU A 60 -14.23 6.48 -24.01
C GLU A 60 -13.59 7.85 -24.28
N ASP A 61 -13.60 8.75 -23.29
CA ASP A 61 -12.89 10.03 -23.32
C ASP A 61 -11.37 9.83 -23.42
N ILE A 62 -10.81 8.88 -22.66
CA ILE A 62 -9.36 8.56 -22.71
C ILE A 62 -8.98 8.02 -24.09
N GLU A 63 -9.78 7.13 -24.68
CA GLU A 63 -9.56 6.61 -26.03
C GLU A 63 -9.69 7.70 -27.11
N ALA A 64 -10.65 8.62 -26.95
CA ALA A 64 -10.81 9.78 -27.82
C ALA A 64 -9.62 10.74 -27.73
N MET A 65 -9.01 10.92 -26.56
CA MET A 65 -7.82 11.76 -26.40
C MET A 65 -6.56 11.09 -26.99
N LEU A 66 -6.40 9.78 -26.79
CA LEU A 66 -5.25 9.03 -27.31
C LEU A 66 -5.28 8.90 -28.84
N SER A 67 -6.46 8.71 -29.42
CA SER A 67 -6.63 8.66 -30.88
C SER A 67 -6.35 10.00 -31.58
N GLN A 68 -6.44 11.11 -30.86
CA GLN A 68 -6.09 12.45 -31.38
C GLN A 68 -4.57 12.75 -31.33
N GLN A 69 -3.78 11.95 -30.60
CA GLN A 69 -2.36 12.27 -30.31
C GLN A 69 -1.33 11.38 -31.01
N GLN A 70 -1.72 10.56 -31.98
CA GLN A 70 -0.78 9.95 -32.93
C GLN A 70 -0.69 10.88 -34.15
N ASP A 71 0.32 11.75 -34.22
CA ASP A 71 1.36 11.57 -35.24
C ASP A 71 2.61 12.46 -35.07
N ASP A 72 2.80 13.11 -33.92
CA ASP A 72 3.95 14.00 -33.67
C ASP A 72 4.93 13.50 -32.59
N PHE A 73 4.55 12.51 -31.78
CA PHE A 73 5.41 12.06 -30.67
C PHE A 73 6.68 11.31 -31.13
N PHE A 74 6.63 10.58 -32.24
CA PHE A 74 7.76 9.77 -32.75
C PHE A 74 8.48 10.37 -33.97
N LYS A 75 8.16 11.60 -34.39
CA LYS A 75 8.84 12.27 -35.52
C LYS A 75 10.00 13.14 -35.03
N HIS A 76 11.12 12.49 -34.69
CA HIS A 76 12.46 13.03 -34.96
C HIS A 76 13.44 11.88 -35.23
#